data_AF-A0A8J7XS64-F1
#
_entry.id   AF-A0A8J7XS64-F1
#
_cell.length_a   1.000
_cell.length_b   1.000
_cell.length_c   1.000
_cell.angle_alpha   90.00
_cell.angle_beta   90.00
_cell.angle_gamma   90.00
#
_symmetry.space_group_name_H-M   'P 1'
#
loop_
_entity.id
_entity.type
_entity.pdbx_description
1 polymer ?
#
loop_
_entity_poly.entity_id
_entity_poly.type
_entity_poly.pdbx_seq_one_letter_code
_entity_poly.pdbx_strand_id
1 'polypeptide(L)'
;MKAIFQLLKDNNIITSFHDHTCHHKFIYENPNFFGDSNSSLDHLLDPCDVPDMSLGQYDTEWNTCDIALLPYLLKGYKGTKLIEILKTERKLNKTWTYAQMNYSHKKILKNGLIEKKYVIYPFPQDQCAHFFLAMKTEDIDVTLKILCNFAKGARVFKFYALYGTWGVIGCFCHPLFVADLMHKLDQIDEITEKELYQRRSITEDYVLHQTLELKYFDFDKQTLEYPYHVYKEKIKEKIDSE
;
A
#
# COMPACT_ATOMS: atom_id res chain seq x y z
N MET A 1 -12.93 -4.13 -13.50
CA MET A 1 -12.49 -5.02 -12.40
C MET A 1 -13.65 -5.72 -11.70
N LYS A 2 -14.68 -5.02 -11.16
CA LYS A 2 -15.84 -5.66 -10.46
C LYS A 2 -16.50 -6.82 -11.22
N ALA A 3 -16.67 -6.70 -12.54
CA ALA A 3 -17.24 -7.76 -13.38
C ALA A 3 -16.43 -9.07 -13.38
N ILE A 4 -15.12 -9.01 -13.13
CA ILE A 4 -14.26 -10.20 -13.01
C ILE A 4 -14.50 -10.87 -11.65
N PHE A 5 -14.47 -10.11 -10.55
CA PHE A 5 -14.73 -10.68 -9.23
C PHE A 5 -16.15 -11.22 -9.09
N GLN A 6 -17.13 -10.55 -9.71
CA GLN A 6 -18.49 -11.07 -9.78
C GLN A 6 -18.55 -12.40 -10.54
N LEU A 7 -17.87 -12.51 -11.69
CA LEU A 7 -17.78 -13.77 -12.43
C LEU A 7 -17.17 -14.89 -11.57
N LEU A 8 -16.09 -14.61 -10.82
CA LEU A 8 -15.48 -15.59 -9.93
C LEU A 8 -16.44 -16.02 -8.80
N LYS A 9 -17.22 -15.07 -8.27
CA LYS A 9 -18.22 -15.35 -7.24
C LYS A 9 -19.38 -16.19 -7.76
N ASP A 10 -19.90 -15.85 -8.94
CA ASP A 10 -21.00 -16.57 -9.59
C ASP A 10 -20.62 -18.03 -9.93
N ASN A 11 -19.33 -18.29 -10.11
CA ASN A 11 -18.79 -19.63 -10.33
C ASN A 11 -18.27 -20.32 -9.05
N ASN A 12 -18.61 -19.80 -7.87
CA ASN A 12 -18.22 -20.34 -6.56
C ASN A 12 -16.69 -20.49 -6.34
N ILE A 13 -15.87 -19.75 -7.10
CA ILE A 13 -14.41 -19.74 -6.92
C ILE A 13 -14.04 -18.88 -5.71
N ILE A 14 -14.78 -17.80 -5.49
CA ILE A 14 -14.66 -16.94 -4.31
C ILE A 14 -16.03 -16.78 -3.65
N THR A 15 -16.06 -16.65 -2.33
CA THR A 15 -17.30 -16.51 -1.56
C THR A 15 -17.78 -15.06 -1.50
N SER A 16 -16.85 -14.11 -1.36
CA SER A 16 -17.13 -12.68 -1.33
C SER A 16 -15.94 -11.88 -1.82
N PHE A 17 -16.20 -10.62 -2.18
CA PHE A 17 -15.15 -9.61 -2.39
C PHE A 17 -15.67 -8.25 -1.93
N HIS A 18 -14.77 -7.46 -1.36
CA HIS A 18 -15.02 -6.07 -0.96
C HIS A 18 -14.02 -5.18 -1.69
N ASP A 19 -14.52 -4.10 -2.30
CA ASP A 19 -13.70 -3.15 -3.05
C ASP A 19 -13.60 -1.86 -2.23
N HIS A 20 -12.37 -1.53 -1.85
CA HIS A 20 -12.03 -0.33 -1.12
C HIS A 20 -11.03 0.46 -1.96
N THR A 21 -11.40 1.67 -2.36
CA THR A 21 -10.52 2.54 -3.16
C THR A 21 -9.85 3.57 -2.25
N CYS A 22 -8.51 3.61 -2.31
CA CYS A 22 -7.72 4.63 -1.62
C CYS A 22 -7.51 5.84 -2.53
N HIS A 23 -7.86 7.02 -2.03
CA HIS A 23 -7.58 8.32 -2.67
C HIS A 23 -6.73 9.22 -1.76
N HIS A 24 -5.99 8.60 -0.84
CA HIS A 24 -5.24 9.29 0.19
C HIS A 24 -3.78 8.87 0.17
N LYS A 25 -2.92 9.76 0.65
CA LYS A 25 -1.53 9.47 0.90
C LYS A 25 -1.40 8.48 2.06
N PHE A 26 -0.50 7.51 1.92
CA PHE A 26 -0.09 6.66 3.03
C PHE A 26 0.80 7.44 4.00
N ILE A 27 0.44 7.40 5.27
CA ILE A 27 1.29 7.84 6.36
C ILE A 27 2.10 6.64 6.84
N TYR A 28 3.38 6.86 7.13
CA TYR A 28 4.32 5.83 7.58
C TYR A 28 4.96 6.26 8.89
N GLU A 29 4.92 5.39 9.89
CA GLU A 29 5.56 5.61 11.19
C GLU A 29 6.49 4.44 11.51
N ASN A 30 7.73 4.80 11.84
CA ASN A 30 8.75 3.83 12.22
C ASN A 30 8.60 3.41 13.68
N PRO A 31 9.06 2.21 14.04
CA PRO A 31 8.97 1.73 15.41
C PRO A 31 9.82 2.57 16.35
N ASN A 32 9.29 2.81 17.55
CA ASN A 32 10.11 3.26 18.67
C ASN A 32 10.81 2.03 19.27
N PHE A 33 12.12 1.88 19.05
CA PHE A 33 12.88 0.73 19.58
C PHE A 33 12.91 0.64 21.10
N PHE A 34 12.63 1.74 21.80
CA PHE A 34 12.49 1.81 23.25
C PHE A 34 11.01 1.78 23.71
N GLY A 35 10.08 1.70 22.77
CA GLY A 35 8.65 1.60 23.06
C GLY A 35 8.25 0.20 23.50
N ASP A 36 7.06 0.10 24.09
CA ASP A 36 6.49 -1.19 24.47
C ASP A 36 6.14 -2.01 23.21
N SER A 37 6.43 -3.30 23.26
CA SER A 37 6.05 -4.28 22.25
C SER A 37 4.58 -4.68 22.33
N ASN A 38 3.91 -4.43 23.46
CA ASN A 38 2.50 -4.71 23.69
C ASN A 38 1.77 -3.47 24.24
N SER A 39 1.91 -2.33 23.56
CA SER A 39 1.32 -1.07 24.03
C SER A 39 -0.19 -1.15 24.22
N SER A 40 -0.71 -0.34 25.16
CA SER A 40 -2.15 -0.15 25.33
C SER A 40 -2.76 0.60 24.14
N LEU A 41 -4.08 0.46 23.98
CA LEU A 41 -4.91 1.17 23.00
C LEU A 41 -5.90 2.16 23.65
N ASP A 42 -5.79 2.41 24.96
CA ASP A 42 -6.69 3.30 25.70
C ASP A 42 -6.66 4.75 25.19
N HIS A 43 -5.57 5.13 24.52
CA HIS A 43 -5.32 6.48 23.99
C HIS A 43 -5.84 6.69 22.56
N LEU A 44 -6.57 5.73 21.97
CA LEU A 44 -6.98 5.81 20.57
C LEU A 44 -7.83 7.05 20.25
N LEU A 45 -8.62 7.52 21.23
CA LEU A 45 -9.52 8.66 21.10
C LEU A 45 -8.94 9.99 21.61
N ASP A 46 -7.70 9.98 22.09
CA ASP A 46 -7.04 11.17 22.59
C ASP A 46 -6.89 12.22 21.47
N PRO A 47 -7.04 13.52 21.77
CA PRO A 47 -6.80 14.57 20.77
C PRO A 47 -5.41 14.45 20.13
N CYS A 48 -5.33 14.54 18.81
CA CYS A 48 -4.09 14.50 18.06
C CYS A 48 -4.15 15.40 16.83
N ASP A 49 -2.99 15.88 16.38
CA ASP A 49 -2.87 16.56 15.10
C ASP A 49 -2.87 15.52 13.97
N VAL A 50 -4.02 15.37 13.30
CA VAL A 50 -4.17 14.44 12.18
C VAL A 50 -3.30 14.94 11.01
N PRO A 51 -2.43 14.09 10.43
CA PRO A 51 -1.59 14.50 9.31
C PRO A 51 -2.44 14.73 8.05
N ASP A 52 -1.99 15.67 7.20
CA ASP A 52 -2.56 15.85 5.88
C ASP A 52 -2.35 14.59 5.02
N MET A 53 -3.48 13.97 4.63
CA MET A 53 -3.50 12.77 3.79
C MET A 53 -3.91 13.08 2.35
N SER A 54 -4.05 14.35 1.97
CA SER A 54 -4.38 14.72 0.60
C SER A 54 -3.29 14.28 -0.38
N LEU A 55 -3.70 13.93 -1.60
CA LEU A 55 -2.76 13.68 -2.69
C LEU A 55 -2.17 15.02 -3.14
N GLY A 56 -0.84 15.05 -3.33
CA GLY A 56 -0.15 16.23 -3.82
C GLY A 56 -0.60 16.61 -5.24
N GLN A 57 -0.58 17.91 -5.53
CA GLN A 57 -0.73 18.44 -6.88
C GLN A 57 0.64 18.82 -7.43
N TYR A 58 0.97 18.35 -8.63
CA TYR A 58 2.28 18.55 -9.24
C TYR A 58 2.11 19.31 -10.55
N ASP A 59 2.50 20.59 -10.55
CA ASP A 59 2.53 21.43 -11.74
C ASP A 59 3.82 21.17 -12.54
N THR A 60 3.89 20.00 -13.16
CA THR A 60 5.05 19.56 -13.95
C THR A 60 4.59 18.60 -15.03
N GLU A 61 4.99 18.85 -16.27
CA GLU A 61 4.80 17.89 -17.36
C GLU A 61 5.71 16.68 -17.14
N TRP A 62 5.17 15.47 -17.11
CA TRP A 62 5.95 14.24 -16.96
C TRP A 62 6.21 13.61 -18.33
N ASN A 63 7.43 13.17 -18.60
CA ASN A 63 7.77 12.45 -19.83
C ASN A 63 7.77 10.93 -19.64
N THR A 64 7.90 10.17 -20.73
CA THR A 64 7.86 8.69 -20.69
C THR A 64 8.97 8.07 -19.83
N CYS A 65 10.15 8.69 -19.75
CA CYS A 65 11.24 8.24 -18.90
C CYS A 65 10.94 8.51 -17.41
N ASP A 66 10.28 9.64 -17.09
CA ASP A 66 9.83 9.97 -15.73
C ASP A 66 8.85 8.90 -15.24
N ILE A 67 7.81 8.61 -16.03
CA ILE A 67 6.75 7.64 -15.68
C ILE A 67 7.30 6.22 -15.57
N ALA A 68 8.16 5.80 -16.50
CA ALA A 68 8.76 4.46 -16.48
C ALA A 68 9.67 4.22 -15.27
N LEU A 69 10.24 5.29 -14.70
CA LEU A 69 11.11 5.19 -13.54
C LEU A 69 10.32 4.97 -12.23
N LEU A 70 9.08 5.47 -12.14
CA LEU A 70 8.27 5.46 -10.90
C LEU A 70 8.09 4.06 -10.29
N PRO A 71 7.71 2.99 -11.03
CA PRO A 71 7.54 1.66 -10.43
C PRO A 71 8.80 1.12 -9.74
N TYR A 72 9.98 1.41 -10.30
CA TYR A 72 11.25 0.98 -9.72
C TYR A 72 11.57 1.73 -8.43
N LEU A 73 11.32 3.04 -8.42
CA LEU A 73 11.55 3.87 -7.25
C LEU A 73 10.57 3.55 -6.13
N LEU A 74 9.28 3.37 -6.45
CA LEU A 74 8.24 2.98 -5.51
C LEU A 74 8.57 1.67 -4.78
N LYS A 75 9.11 0.68 -5.51
CA LYS A 75 9.45 -0.63 -4.94
C LYS A 75 10.86 -0.72 -4.36
N GLY A 76 11.67 0.32 -4.46
CA GLY A 76 13.07 0.26 -4.06
C GLY A 76 13.91 -0.73 -4.88
N TYR A 77 13.56 -0.99 -6.14
CA TYR A 77 14.17 -2.02 -6.98
C TYR A 77 15.71 -1.95 -6.97
N LYS A 78 16.36 -3.03 -6.51
CA LYS A 78 17.83 -3.13 -6.36
C LYS A 78 18.46 -1.91 -5.66
N GLY A 79 17.77 -1.37 -4.65
CA GLY A 79 18.21 -0.19 -3.92
C GLY A 79 18.21 1.08 -4.76
N THR A 80 17.24 1.19 -5.69
CA THR A 80 17.00 2.34 -6.58
C THR A 80 18.20 2.76 -7.44
N LYS A 81 19.15 1.84 -7.68
CA LYS A 81 20.32 2.09 -8.53
C LYS A 81 19.89 2.30 -9.98
N LEU A 82 19.98 3.54 -10.48
CA LEU A 82 19.60 3.91 -11.85
C LEU A 82 20.26 3.04 -12.93
N ILE A 83 21.50 2.60 -12.72
CA ILE A 83 22.20 1.72 -13.67
C ILE A 83 21.53 0.35 -13.80
N GLU A 84 20.97 -0.18 -12.71
CA GLU A 84 20.28 -1.47 -12.71
C GLU A 84 18.89 -1.34 -13.31
N ILE A 85 18.19 -0.23 -13.03
CA ILE A 85 16.92 0.11 -13.67
C ILE A 85 17.11 0.23 -15.18
N LEU A 86 18.17 0.94 -15.62
CA LEU A 86 18.50 1.10 -17.03
C LEU A 86 18.76 -0.23 -17.74
N LYS A 87 19.50 -1.15 -17.08
CA LYS A 87 19.75 -2.50 -17.63
C LYS A 87 18.44 -3.29 -17.82
N THR A 88 17.49 -3.15 -16.90
CA THR A 88 16.18 -3.81 -17.01
C THR A 88 15.36 -3.20 -18.15
N GLU A 89 15.27 -1.87 -18.24
CA GLU A 89 14.55 -1.18 -19.31
C GLU A 89 15.11 -1.48 -20.72
N ARG A 90 16.43 -1.67 -20.84
CA ARG A 90 17.04 -2.09 -22.12
C ARG A 90 16.57 -3.47 -22.59
N LYS A 91 16.24 -4.38 -21.69
CA LYS A 91 15.65 -5.70 -22.04
C LYS A 91 14.24 -5.55 -22.60
N LEU A 92 13.57 -4.43 -22.31
CA LEU A 92 12.26 -4.06 -22.83
C LEU A 92 12.38 -3.18 -24.09
N ASN A 93 13.54 -3.18 -24.76
CA ASN A 93 13.86 -2.40 -25.96
C ASN A 93 13.76 -0.87 -25.77
N LYS A 94 13.91 -0.36 -24.54
CA LYS A 94 14.03 1.09 -24.31
C LYS A 94 15.47 1.56 -24.53
N THR A 95 15.61 2.74 -25.14
CA THR A 95 16.90 3.30 -25.60
C THR A 95 17.41 4.48 -24.76
N TRP A 96 16.84 4.70 -23.56
CA TRP A 96 17.26 5.82 -22.71
C TRP A 96 18.74 5.74 -22.33
N THR A 97 19.34 6.91 -22.15
CA THR A 97 20.70 7.06 -21.63
C THR A 97 20.67 7.20 -20.11
N TYR A 98 21.82 6.97 -19.47
CA TYR A 98 21.96 7.23 -18.04
C TYR A 98 21.71 8.70 -17.70
N ALA A 99 22.11 9.63 -18.57
CA ALA A 99 21.85 11.05 -18.39
C ALA A 99 20.35 11.38 -18.35
N GLN A 100 19.55 10.77 -19.23
CA GLN A 100 18.09 10.91 -19.23
C GLN A 100 17.48 10.33 -17.94
N MET A 101 17.87 9.13 -17.52
CA MET A 101 17.39 8.55 -16.26
C MET A 101 17.75 9.39 -15.04
N ASN A 102 18.97 9.92 -14.99
CA ASN A 102 19.42 10.79 -13.89
C ASN A 102 18.66 12.12 -13.88
N TYR A 103 18.37 12.69 -15.05
CA TYR A 103 17.54 13.88 -15.18
C TYR A 103 16.11 13.61 -14.65
N SER A 104 15.47 12.53 -15.11
CA SER A 104 14.15 12.11 -14.65
C SER A 104 14.10 11.89 -13.14
N HIS A 105 15.08 11.16 -12.59
CA HIS A 105 15.19 10.94 -11.15
C HIS A 105 15.26 12.24 -10.35
N LYS A 106 16.14 13.18 -10.76
CA LYS A 106 16.27 14.49 -10.12
C LYS A 106 14.98 15.31 -10.23
N LYS A 107 14.32 15.28 -11.39
CA LYS A 107 13.06 15.98 -11.63
C LYS A 107 11.93 15.45 -10.74
N ILE A 108 11.79 14.13 -10.61
CA ILE A 108 10.80 13.48 -9.75
C ILE A 108 11.02 13.88 -8.29
N LEU A 109 12.27 13.85 -7.81
CA LEU A 109 12.62 14.24 -6.44
C LEU A 109 12.38 15.75 -6.19
N LYS A 110 12.82 16.61 -7.12
CA LYS A 110 12.69 18.08 -6.99
C LYS A 110 11.23 18.51 -6.84
N ASN A 111 10.33 17.84 -7.54
CA ASN A 111 8.89 18.14 -7.50
C ASN A 111 8.14 17.37 -6.41
N GLY A 112 8.83 16.58 -5.56
CA GLY A 112 8.20 15.87 -4.44
C GLY A 112 7.29 14.70 -4.83
N LEU A 113 7.32 14.24 -6.09
CA LEU A 113 6.46 13.14 -6.57
C LEU A 113 6.76 11.82 -5.85
N ILE A 114 8.00 11.63 -5.40
CA ILE A 114 8.38 10.55 -4.50
C ILE A 114 9.11 11.11 -3.29
N GLU A 115 8.96 10.42 -2.17
CA GLU A 115 9.75 10.66 -0.97
C GLU A 115 10.41 9.36 -0.50
N LYS A 116 11.62 9.47 0.05
CA LYS A 116 12.31 8.30 0.60
C LYS A 116 11.65 7.93 1.92
N LYS A 117 11.05 6.74 1.98
CA LYS A 117 10.58 6.12 3.21
C LYS A 117 11.49 4.97 3.59
N TYR A 118 11.68 4.79 4.90
CA TYR A 118 12.37 3.64 5.45
C TYR A 118 11.31 2.71 6.05
N VAL A 119 11.30 1.46 5.62
CA VAL A 119 10.52 0.40 6.26
C VAL A 119 11.46 -0.32 7.22
N ILE A 120 11.27 -0.08 8.51
CA ILE A 120 12.13 -0.62 9.55
C ILE A 120 11.33 -1.64 10.35
N TYR A 121 11.77 -2.89 10.31
CA TYR A 121 11.16 -3.94 11.13
C TYR A 121 11.51 -3.71 12.61
N PRO A 122 10.54 -3.76 13.53
CA PRO A 122 10.80 -3.57 14.96
C PRO A 122 11.63 -4.70 15.58
N PHE A 123 11.59 -5.90 14.99
CA PHE A 123 12.29 -7.11 15.40
C PHE A 123 12.89 -7.78 14.15
N PRO A 124 13.74 -8.83 14.29
CA PRO A 124 14.04 -9.72 13.16
C PRO A 124 12.76 -10.14 12.44
N GLN A 125 12.81 -10.20 11.12
CA GLN A 125 11.62 -10.30 10.28
C GLN A 125 10.84 -11.61 10.53
N ASP A 126 11.55 -12.69 10.84
CA ASP A 126 11.03 -13.99 11.23
C ASP A 126 10.32 -13.99 12.60
N GLN A 127 10.50 -12.94 13.39
CA GLN A 127 9.88 -12.75 14.70
C GLN A 127 8.76 -11.71 14.67
N CYS A 128 8.46 -11.12 13.51
CA CYS A 128 7.41 -10.13 13.35
C CYS A 128 6.09 -10.78 12.94
N ALA A 129 4.99 -10.32 13.53
CA ALA A 129 3.64 -10.56 13.01
C ALA A 129 3.26 -9.44 12.03
N HIS A 130 2.67 -9.83 10.90
CA HIS A 130 2.29 -8.93 9.81
C HIS A 130 0.78 -9.00 9.60
N PHE A 131 0.09 -7.86 9.68
CA PHE A 131 -1.35 -7.82 9.45
C PHE A 131 -1.80 -6.52 8.82
N PHE A 132 -2.99 -6.56 8.22
CA PHE A 132 -3.80 -5.40 7.89
C PHE A 132 -5.01 -5.35 8.82
N LEU A 133 -5.27 -4.19 9.39
CA LEU A 133 -6.48 -3.87 10.15
C LEU A 133 -7.27 -2.85 9.34
N ALA A 134 -8.51 -3.17 9.01
CA ALA A 134 -9.47 -2.23 8.49
C ALA A 134 -10.50 -1.93 9.58
N MET A 135 -10.86 -0.66 9.77
CA MET A 135 -11.90 -0.27 10.72
C MET A 135 -12.58 1.01 10.26
N LYS A 136 -13.80 1.24 10.74
CA LYS A 136 -14.50 2.51 10.57
C LYS A 136 -15.34 2.84 11.79
N THR A 137 -15.62 4.12 11.92
CA THR A 137 -16.52 4.72 12.91
C THR A 137 -17.65 5.43 12.17
N GLU A 138 -18.64 5.97 12.90
CA GLU A 138 -19.70 6.80 12.27
C GLU A 138 -19.16 8.14 11.74
N ASP A 139 -18.15 8.69 12.41
CA ASP A 139 -17.51 9.95 12.07
C ASP A 139 -16.08 9.72 11.52
N ILE A 140 -15.81 10.20 10.31
CA ILE A 140 -14.50 10.05 9.65
C ILE A 140 -13.36 10.71 10.44
N ASP A 141 -13.63 11.78 11.18
CA ASP A 141 -12.62 12.46 11.99
C ASP A 141 -12.21 11.61 13.19
N VAL A 142 -13.15 10.82 13.74
CA VAL A 142 -12.86 9.82 14.77
C VAL A 142 -12.04 8.67 14.18
N THR A 143 -12.39 8.18 12.98
CA THR A 143 -11.58 7.17 12.28
C THR A 143 -10.15 7.66 12.10
N LEU A 144 -9.95 8.89 11.61
CA LEU A 144 -8.64 9.50 11.43
C LEU A 144 -7.83 9.61 12.72
N LYS A 145 -8.50 9.99 13.81
CA LYS A 145 -7.89 10.07 15.14
C LYS A 145 -7.39 8.71 15.61
N ILE A 146 -8.21 7.67 15.46
CA ILE A 146 -7.83 6.29 15.81
C ILE A 146 -6.62 5.86 14.98
N LEU A 147 -6.61 6.12 13.66
CA LEU A 147 -5.46 5.79 12.81
C LEU A 147 -4.16 6.47 13.28
N CYS A 148 -4.24 7.75 13.64
CA CYS A 148 -3.09 8.53 14.12
C CYS A 148 -2.57 8.00 15.46
N ASN A 149 -3.45 7.68 16.41
CA ASN A 149 -3.06 7.23 17.74
C ASN A 149 -2.72 5.73 17.82
N PHE A 150 -3.10 4.93 16.83
CA PHE A 150 -2.88 3.48 16.85
C PHE A 150 -1.41 3.12 17.11
N ALA A 151 -1.14 2.42 18.21
CA ALA A 151 0.22 2.03 18.62
C ALA A 151 1.23 3.20 18.64
N LYS A 152 0.78 4.43 18.89
CA LYS A 152 1.65 5.62 18.92
C LYS A 152 2.73 5.48 19.99
N GLY A 153 3.99 5.65 19.59
CA GLY A 153 5.15 5.50 20.48
C GLY A 153 5.53 4.05 20.83
N ALA A 154 4.81 3.06 20.31
CA ALA A 154 5.10 1.64 20.51
C ALA A 154 6.26 1.16 19.62
N ARG A 155 6.76 -0.04 19.90
CA ARG A 155 7.72 -0.74 19.05
C ARG A 155 7.01 -1.45 17.89
N VAL A 156 6.30 -0.66 17.09
CA VAL A 156 5.48 -1.10 15.96
C VAL A 156 5.83 -0.24 14.74
N PHE A 157 6.12 -0.87 13.62
CA PHE A 157 6.04 -0.16 12.34
C PHE A 157 4.58 -0.16 11.91
N LYS A 158 4.07 1.00 11.51
CA LYS A 158 2.73 1.10 10.92
C LYS A 158 2.74 1.99 9.69
N PHE A 159 1.85 1.69 8.77
CA PHE A 159 1.45 2.61 7.73
C PHE A 159 -0.07 2.59 7.61
N TYR A 160 -0.66 3.74 7.30
CA TYR A 160 -2.11 3.85 7.28
C TYR A 160 -2.61 4.89 6.27
N ALA A 161 -3.85 4.71 5.83
CA ALA A 161 -4.55 5.61 4.94
C ALA A 161 -6.07 5.41 5.05
N LEU A 162 -6.83 6.35 4.49
CA LEU A 162 -8.27 6.23 4.32
C LEU A 162 -8.66 5.64 2.96
N TYR A 163 -9.58 4.68 3.00
CA TYR A 163 -10.19 4.00 1.86
C TYR A 163 -11.70 4.25 1.89
N GLY A 164 -12.12 5.41 1.39
CA GLY A 164 -13.48 5.91 1.61
C GLY A 164 -13.68 6.22 3.09
N THR A 165 -14.68 5.61 3.72
CA THR A 165 -14.94 5.73 5.17
C THR A 165 -14.14 4.77 6.04
N TRP A 166 -13.37 3.86 5.43
CA TRP A 166 -12.56 2.89 6.15
C TRP A 166 -11.16 3.42 6.39
N GLY A 167 -10.70 3.34 7.64
CA GLY A 167 -9.29 3.45 7.98
C GLY A 167 -8.60 2.10 7.83
N VAL A 168 -7.48 2.08 7.12
CA VAL A 168 -6.67 0.86 6.93
C VAL A 168 -5.29 1.07 7.51
N ILE A 169 -4.83 0.14 8.34
CA ILE A 169 -3.50 0.11 8.94
C ILE A 169 -2.81 -1.19 8.51
N GLY A 170 -1.61 -1.09 7.95
CA GLY A 170 -0.68 -2.21 7.84
C GLY A 170 0.39 -2.12 8.93
N CYS A 171 0.65 -3.24 9.62
CA CYS A 171 1.55 -3.28 10.76
C CYS A 171 2.60 -4.39 10.68
N PHE A 172 3.79 -4.09 11.21
CA PHE A 172 4.80 -5.07 11.60
C PHE A 172 5.09 -4.87 13.09
N CYS A 173 4.94 -5.92 13.89
CA CYS A 173 5.01 -5.83 15.34
C CYS A 173 5.39 -7.18 15.97
N HIS A 174 5.58 -7.19 17.29
CA HIS A 174 5.71 -8.44 18.03
C HIS A 174 4.37 -9.22 18.03
N PRO A 175 4.36 -10.55 17.91
CA PRO A 175 3.13 -11.35 17.91
C PRO A 175 2.21 -11.15 19.13
N LEU A 176 2.79 -10.82 20.29
CA LEU A 176 2.02 -10.50 21.50
C LEU A 176 1.09 -9.29 21.32
N PHE A 177 1.47 -8.30 20.51
CA PHE A 177 0.60 -7.16 20.23
C PHE A 177 -0.69 -7.60 19.51
N VAL A 178 -0.59 -8.60 18.65
CA VAL A 178 -1.70 -9.11 17.84
C VAL A 178 -2.64 -10.00 18.67
N ALA A 179 -2.12 -10.71 19.67
CA ALA A 179 -2.86 -11.69 20.45
C ALA A 179 -4.14 -11.12 21.06
N ASP A 180 -4.06 -9.92 21.65
CA ASP A 180 -5.19 -9.26 22.31
C ASP A 180 -5.76 -8.08 21.50
N LEU A 181 -5.29 -7.87 20.27
CA LEU A 181 -5.63 -6.68 19.48
C LEU A 181 -7.14 -6.54 19.28
N MET A 182 -7.79 -7.60 18.78
CA MET A 182 -9.22 -7.55 18.50
C MET A 182 -10.05 -7.34 19.77
N HIS A 183 -9.66 -8.01 20.86
CA HIS A 183 -10.33 -7.85 22.15
C HIS A 183 -10.21 -6.41 22.68
N LYS A 184 -9.03 -5.79 22.59
CA LYS A 184 -8.82 -4.37 22.95
C LYS A 184 -9.67 -3.44 22.08
N LEU A 185 -9.75 -3.70 20.77
CA LEU A 185 -10.59 -2.92 19.85
C LEU A 185 -12.09 -3.13 20.05
N ASP A 186 -12.50 -4.28 20.58
CA ASP A 186 -13.90 -4.54 20.96
C ASP A 186 -14.36 -3.70 22.16
N GLN A 187 -13.43 -3.11 22.93
CA GLN A 187 -13.76 -2.24 24.07
C GLN A 187 -13.98 -0.77 23.68
N ILE A 188 -13.92 -0.44 22.38
CA ILE A 188 -14.02 0.93 21.87
C ILE A 188 -15.31 1.07 21.09
N ASP A 189 -16.32 1.63 21.74
CA ASP A 189 -17.69 1.71 21.24
C ASP A 189 -17.81 2.50 19.92
N GLU A 190 -16.92 3.46 19.68
CA GLU A 190 -16.90 4.26 18.46
C GLU A 190 -16.55 3.44 17.21
N ILE A 191 -15.86 2.29 17.37
CA ILE A 191 -15.50 1.40 16.26
C ILE A 191 -16.71 0.54 15.89
N THR A 192 -17.42 0.94 14.84
CA THR A 192 -18.66 0.28 14.40
C THR A 192 -18.39 -0.99 13.60
N GLU A 193 -17.31 -1.02 12.80
CA GLU A 193 -16.91 -2.20 12.03
C GLU A 193 -15.38 -2.34 12.02
N LYS A 194 -14.90 -3.59 12.03
CA LYS A 194 -13.46 -3.91 12.01
C LYS A 194 -13.17 -5.28 11.42
N GLU A 195 -12.05 -5.37 10.69
CA GLU A 195 -11.59 -6.57 10.00
C GLU A 195 -10.07 -6.72 10.16
N LEU A 196 -9.62 -7.92 10.52
CA LEU A 196 -8.20 -8.23 10.69
C LEU A 196 -7.76 -9.29 9.68
N TYR A 197 -6.82 -8.92 8.83
CA TYR A 197 -6.23 -9.79 7.82
C TYR A 197 -4.78 -10.10 8.19
N GLN A 198 -4.57 -11.27 8.80
CA GLN A 198 -3.21 -11.76 9.04
C GLN A 198 -2.56 -12.18 7.73
N ARG A 199 -1.34 -11.69 7.48
CA ARG A 199 -0.59 -12.03 6.27
C ARG A 199 0.17 -13.34 6.52
N ARG A 200 -0.50 -14.48 6.30
CA ARG A 200 0.01 -15.82 6.66
C ARG A 200 1.14 -16.36 5.76
N SER A 201 1.38 -15.76 4.59
CA SER A 201 2.43 -16.20 3.68
C SER A 201 2.66 -15.17 2.59
N ILE A 202 3.85 -14.55 2.58
CA ILE A 202 4.37 -13.91 1.37
C ILE A 202 5.52 -14.80 0.96
N THR A 203 5.45 -15.43 -0.22
CA THR A 203 6.68 -15.65 -0.96
C THR A 203 7.15 -14.26 -1.38
N GLU A 204 8.06 -13.68 -0.60
CA GLU A 204 8.55 -12.29 -0.75
C GLU A 204 8.89 -11.92 -2.20
N ASP A 205 9.35 -12.92 -2.95
CA ASP A 205 9.67 -12.85 -4.37
C ASP A 205 8.51 -12.39 -5.27
N TYR A 206 7.25 -12.72 -4.96
CA TYR A 206 6.16 -12.45 -5.91
C TYR A 206 5.68 -10.98 -5.87
N VAL A 207 5.58 -10.39 -4.67
CA VAL A 207 4.97 -9.06 -4.50
C VAL A 207 6.02 -7.94 -4.59
N LEU A 208 7.23 -8.16 -4.09
CA LEU A 208 8.28 -7.15 -4.06
C LEU A 208 9.00 -6.98 -5.41
N HIS A 209 8.95 -7.98 -6.30
CA HIS A 209 9.74 -7.95 -7.54
C HIS A 209 8.93 -7.68 -8.82
N GLN A 210 7.60 -7.78 -8.80
CA GLN A 210 6.77 -7.43 -9.97
C GLN A 210 6.61 -5.92 -10.07
N THR A 211 7.38 -5.23 -10.90
CA THR A 211 7.12 -3.81 -11.22
C THR A 211 5.70 -3.63 -11.72
N LEU A 212 5.06 -2.50 -11.36
CA LEU A 212 3.77 -2.11 -11.94
C LEU A 212 3.87 -2.17 -13.46
N GLU A 213 3.02 -2.96 -14.09
CA GLU A 213 3.07 -3.14 -15.54
C GLU A 213 2.42 -1.92 -16.20
N LEU A 214 3.26 -0.99 -16.64
CA LEU A 214 2.83 0.27 -17.27
C LEU A 214 2.55 0.13 -18.78
N LYS A 215 2.47 -1.09 -19.32
CA LYS A 215 2.20 -1.29 -20.76
C LYS A 215 0.83 -0.77 -21.20
N TYR A 216 -0.08 -0.56 -20.25
CA TYR A 216 -1.41 0.00 -20.47
C TYR A 216 -1.56 1.44 -19.95
N PHE A 217 -0.45 2.11 -19.62
CA PHE A 217 -0.47 3.52 -19.23
C PHE A 217 -0.62 4.38 -20.48
N ASP A 218 -1.73 5.11 -20.59
CA ASP A 218 -1.98 6.13 -21.60
C ASP A 218 -1.25 7.41 -21.16
N PHE A 219 -0.19 7.74 -21.89
CA PHE A 219 0.66 8.87 -21.55
C PHE A 219 -0.03 10.22 -21.75
N ASP A 220 -0.86 10.34 -22.78
CA ASP A 220 -1.54 11.60 -23.11
C ASP A 220 -2.66 11.89 -22.11
N LYS A 221 -3.35 10.86 -21.64
CA LYS A 221 -4.40 10.98 -20.62
C LYS A 221 -3.86 10.93 -19.19
N GLN A 222 -2.62 10.48 -19.00
CA GLN A 222 -2.03 10.13 -17.70
C GLN A 222 -2.90 9.13 -16.91
N THR A 223 -3.52 8.18 -17.60
CA THR A 223 -4.38 7.15 -17.00
C THR A 223 -3.82 5.75 -17.24
N LEU A 224 -3.99 4.86 -16.25
CA LEU A 224 -3.65 3.44 -16.37
C LEU A 224 -4.93 2.63 -16.62
N GLU A 225 -5.10 2.14 -17.84
CA GLU A 225 -6.34 1.45 -18.25
C GLU A 225 -6.07 0.00 -18.65
N TYR A 226 -6.22 -0.92 -17.71
CA TYR A 226 -6.08 -2.34 -18.00
C TYR A 226 -7.23 -2.86 -18.91
N PRO A 227 -6.94 -3.78 -19.85
CA PRO A 227 -7.94 -4.37 -20.74
C PRO A 227 -8.75 -5.45 -19.99
N TYR A 228 -9.50 -5.05 -18.97
CA TYR A 228 -10.26 -5.96 -18.12
C TYR A 228 -11.25 -6.85 -18.89
N HIS A 229 -11.73 -6.40 -20.05
CA HIS A 229 -12.58 -7.20 -20.93
C HIS A 229 -11.85 -8.45 -21.44
N VAL A 230 -10.59 -8.32 -21.87
CA VAL A 230 -9.77 -9.46 -22.32
C VAL A 230 -9.54 -10.45 -21.18
N TYR A 231 -9.26 -9.94 -19.97
CA TYR A 231 -9.07 -10.80 -18.80
C TYR A 231 -10.34 -11.55 -18.45
N LYS A 232 -11.50 -10.89 -18.53
CA LYS A 232 -12.80 -11.52 -18.29
C LYS A 232 -13.05 -12.67 -19.25
N GLU A 233 -12.85 -12.48 -20.55
CA GLU A 233 -13.08 -13.54 -21.53
C GLU A 233 -12.12 -14.71 -21.34
N LYS A 234 -10.82 -14.46 -21.08
CA LYS A 234 -9.86 -15.53 -20.77
C LYS A 234 -10.20 -16.33 -19.51
N ILE A 235 -10.76 -15.67 -18.50
CA ILE A 235 -11.20 -16.35 -17.27
C ILE A 235 -12.42 -17.22 -17.57
N LYS A 236 -13.40 -16.73 -18.35
CA LYS A 236 -14.54 -17.54 -18.78
C LYS A 236 -14.09 -18.77 -19.57
N GLU A 237 -13.25 -18.59 -20.60
CA GLU A 237 -12.72 -19.70 -21.40
C GLU A 237 -12.11 -20.80 -20.53
N LYS A 238 -11.42 -20.42 -19.45
CA LYS A 238 -10.79 -21.35 -18.54
C LYS A 238 -11.80 -22.07 -17.63
N ILE A 239 -12.79 -21.34 -17.11
CA ILE A 239 -13.88 -21.91 -16.30
C ILE A 239 -14.72 -22.88 -17.13
N ASP A 240 -15.03 -22.51 -18.38
CA ASP A 240 -15.84 -23.32 -19.29
C ASP A 240 -15.10 -24.55 -19.82
N SER A 241 -13.77 -24.62 -19.64
CA SER A 241 -12.91 -25.73 -20.06
C SER A 241 -12.65 -26.81 -18.99
N GLU A 242 -13.12 -26.59 -17.75
CA GLU A 242 -13.09 -27.56 -16.64
C GLU A 242 -14.44 -28.28 -16.49
#